data_AF-X1MCZ4-F1
#
_entry.id   AF-X1MCZ4-F1
#
_cell.length_a   1.000
_cell.length_b   1.000
_cell.length_c   1.000
_cell.angle_alpha   90.00
_cell.angle_beta   90.00
_cell.angle_gamma   90.00
#
_symmetry.space_group_name_H-M   'P 1'
#
loop_
_entity.id
_entity.type
_entity.pdbx_description
1 polymer ?
#
loop_
_entity_poly.entity_id
_entity_poly.type
_entity_poly.pdbx_seq_one_letter_code
_entity_poly.pdbx_strand_id
1 'polypeptide(L)'
;TDEKIDLIADVHTDPNTKQVLEEGVGSPFDIWVIIEDSKGKRLCRGAVFSYYEFKHPLRDRLTDEKWQEMEEKNERPLQPDWLTSFIAK
;
A
#
# COMPACT_ATOMS: atom_id res chain seq x y z
N THR A 1 1.45 12.54 -17.45
CA THR A 1 0.52 11.44 -17.17
C THR A 1 1.07 10.74 -15.95
N ASP A 2 0.22 10.41 -14.99
CA ASP A 2 0.66 9.69 -13.81
C ASP A 2 1.03 8.25 -14.22
N GLU A 3 2.31 7.92 -14.13
CA GLU A 3 2.88 6.64 -14.58
C GLU A 3 3.27 5.73 -13.40
N LYS A 4 3.18 6.22 -12.16
CA LYS A 4 3.53 5.47 -10.96
C LYS A 4 2.30 4.74 -10.41
N ILE A 5 2.53 3.55 -9.86
CA ILE A 5 1.47 2.75 -9.22
C ILE A 5 1.12 3.30 -7.83
N ASP A 6 2.02 4.09 -7.25
CA ASP A 6 1.94 4.67 -5.92
C ASP A 6 0.84 5.74 -5.85
N LEU A 7 -0.33 5.32 -5.37
CA LEU A 7 -1.54 6.12 -5.27
C LEU A 7 -2.04 6.17 -3.83
N ILE A 8 -2.69 7.28 -3.48
CA ILE A 8 -3.25 7.52 -2.15
C ILE A 8 -4.67 8.08 -2.25
N ALA A 9 -5.54 7.68 -1.33
CA ALA A 9 -6.90 8.19 -1.27
C ALA A 9 -7.37 8.40 0.16
N ASP A 10 -7.98 9.56 0.40
CA ASP A 10 -8.78 9.82 1.58
C ASP A 10 -10.13 9.12 1.43
N VAL A 11 -10.37 8.09 2.24
CA VAL A 11 -11.60 7.27 2.19
C VAL A 11 -12.60 7.64 3.28
N HIS A 12 -12.17 8.36 4.32
CA HIS A 12 -13.03 8.78 5.42
C HIS A 12 -12.52 10.04 6.11
N THR A 13 -13.46 10.90 6.52
CA THR A 13 -13.17 12.13 7.27
C THR A 13 -13.85 12.11 8.63
N ASP A 14 -13.08 12.32 9.70
CA ASP A 14 -13.59 12.55 11.06
C ASP A 14 -13.39 14.03 11.47
N PRO A 15 -14.45 14.86 11.37
CA PRO A 15 -14.37 16.27 11.73
C PRO A 15 -14.18 16.54 13.22
N ASN A 16 -14.46 15.56 14.10
CA ASN A 16 -14.35 15.75 15.55
C ASN A 16 -12.88 15.69 15.99
N THR A 17 -12.15 14.71 15.48
CA THR A 17 -10.72 14.54 15.77
C THR A 17 -9.81 15.30 14.80
N LYS A 18 -10.38 15.89 13.74
CA LYS A 18 -9.64 16.58 12.67
C LYS A 18 -8.65 15.64 11.97
N GLN A 19 -9.06 14.40 11.75
CA GLN A 19 -8.29 13.38 11.05
C GLN A 19 -9.05 12.86 9.83
N VAL A 20 -8.29 12.27 8.92
CA VAL A 20 -8.79 11.51 7.78
C VAL A 20 -8.19 10.11 7.81
N LEU A 21 -8.86 9.15 7.19
CA LEU A 21 -8.31 7.82 6.93
C LEU A 21 -7.79 7.83 5.50
N GLU A 22 -6.47 7.68 5.36
CA GLU A 22 -5.80 7.54 4.08
C GLU A 22 -5.56 6.04 3.81
N GLU A 23 -5.90 5.59 2.62
CA GLU A 23 -5.56 4.27 2.09
C GLU A 23 -4.70 4.42 0.84
N GLY A 24 -3.62 3.66 0.75
CA GLY A 24 -2.66 3.80 -0.33
C GLY A 24 -1.99 2.51 -0.76
N VAL A 25 -1.46 2.54 -1.98
CA VAL A 25 -0.59 1.52 -2.53
C VAL A 25 0.78 2.16 -2.80
N GLY A 26 1.85 1.39 -2.65
CA GLY A 26 3.21 1.83 -2.97
C GLY A 26 3.87 0.87 -3.96
N SER A 27 5.19 0.75 -3.86
CA SER A 27 5.95 -0.26 -4.61
C SER A 27 5.31 -1.65 -4.51
N PRO A 28 5.16 -2.38 -5.62
CA PRO A 28 4.49 -3.67 -5.63
C PRO A 28 5.30 -4.72 -4.85
N PHE A 29 4.59 -5.64 -4.22
CA PHE A 29 5.19 -6.79 -3.55
C PHE A 29 5.31 -7.96 -4.51
N ASP A 30 6.34 -8.79 -4.29
CA ASP A 30 6.44 -10.09 -4.94
C ASP A 30 5.47 -11.08 -4.29
N ILE A 31 4.67 -11.76 -5.11
CA ILE A 31 3.94 -12.96 -4.69
C ILE A 31 4.60 -14.20 -5.29
N TRP A 32 4.78 -15.21 -4.45
CA TRP A 32 5.29 -16.52 -4.84
C TRP A 32 4.20 -17.56 -4.66
N VAL A 33 3.86 -18.28 -5.74
CA VAL A 33 2.79 -19.28 -5.73
C VAL A 33 3.34 -20.61 -6.23
N ILE A 34 3.18 -21.66 -5.43
CA ILE A 34 3.42 -23.03 -5.89
C ILE A 34 2.14 -23.52 -6.55
N ILE A 35 2.21 -23.84 -7.83
CA ILE A 35 1.11 -24.43 -8.58
C ILE A 35 1.44 -25.88 -8.93
N GLU A 36 0.40 -26.70 -9.08
CA GLU A 36 0.50 -28.07 -9.57
C GLU A 36 -0.57 -28.25 -10.64
N ASP A 37 -0.15 -28.50 -11.87
CA ASP A 37 -1.03 -28.68 -13.02
C ASP A 37 -0.59 -29.87 -13.88
N SER A 38 -1.17 -30.01 -15.08
CA SER A 38 -0.82 -31.10 -16.01
C SER A 38 0.65 -31.10 -16.46
N LYS A 39 1.41 -30.03 -16.19
CA LYS A 39 2.84 -29.91 -16.47
C LYS A 39 3.71 -30.13 -15.21
N GLY A 40 3.10 -30.49 -14.09
CA GLY A 40 3.77 -30.76 -12.81
C GLY A 40 3.82 -29.56 -11.86
N LYS A 41 4.57 -29.73 -10.76
CA LYS A 41 4.72 -28.72 -9.71
C LYS A 41 5.69 -27.62 -10.14
N ARG A 42 5.26 -26.36 -10.09
CA ARG A 42 6.04 -25.20 -10.55
C ARG A 42 5.93 -24.05 -9.55
N LEU A 43 7.01 -23.31 -9.37
CA LEU A 43 7.02 -22.05 -8.63
C LEU A 43 6.77 -20.90 -9.61
N CYS A 44 5.77 -20.07 -9.32
CA CYS A 44 5.42 -18.88 -10.07
C CYS A 44 5.73 -17.64 -9.24
N ARG A 45 6.21 -16.58 -9.91
CA ARG A 45 6.41 -15.25 -9.34
C ARG A 45 5.47 -14.28 -10.03
N GLY A 46 4.81 -13.43 -9.27
CA GLY A 46 4.00 -12.32 -9.78
C GLY A 46 4.17 -11.08 -8.90
N ALA A 47 3.43 -10.04 -9.23
CA ALA A 47 3.33 -8.81 -8.45
C ALA A 47 1.94 -8.70 -7.82
N VAL A 48 1.87 -8.16 -6.62
CA VAL A 48 0.64 -7.77 -5.92
C VAL A 48 0.81 -6.36 -5.34
N PHE A 49 -0.31 -5.67 -5.13
CA PHE A 49 -0.26 -4.35 -4.51
C PHE A 49 0.25 -4.43 -3.07
N SER A 50 1.14 -3.51 -2.68
CA SER A 50 1.34 -3.20 -1.28
C SER A 50 0.14 -2.41 -0.75
N TYR A 51 -0.07 -2.41 0.56
CA TYR A 51 -1.20 -1.75 1.19
C TYR A 51 -0.77 -0.93 2.39
N TYR A 52 -1.32 0.28 2.48
CA TYR A 52 -1.13 1.21 3.59
C TYR A 52 -2.50 1.73 4.01
N GLU A 53 -2.75 1.78 5.31
CA GLU A 53 -3.96 2.36 5.90
C GLU A 53 -3.54 3.06 7.19
N PHE A 54 -3.79 4.36 7.30
CA PHE A 54 -3.38 5.15 8.46
C PHE A 54 -4.21 6.42 8.60
N LYS A 55 -4.23 6.95 9.82
CA LYS A 55 -4.86 8.25 10.09
C LYS A 55 -3.89 9.38 9.78
N HIS A 56 -4.37 10.41 9.10
CA HIS A 56 -3.59 11.59 8.73
C HIS A 56 -4.31 12.90 9.12
N PRO A 57 -3.61 14.03 9.36
CA PRO A 57 -4.28 15.28 9.69
C PRO A 57 -5.18 15.79 8.56
N LEU A 58 -6.43 16.15 8.89
CA LEU A 58 -7.42 16.68 7.95
C LEU A 58 -6.94 17.91 7.16
N ARG A 59 -6.08 18.73 7.78
CA ARG A 59 -5.52 19.95 7.18
C ARG A 59 -4.41 19.68 6.16
N ASP A 60 -3.97 18.43 6.03
CA ASP A 60 -2.85 18.01 5.20
C ASP A 60 -3.18 16.73 4.42
N ARG A 61 -4.40 16.64 3.87
CA ARG A 61 -4.79 15.52 2.98
C ARG A 61 -3.71 15.29 1.91
N LEU A 62 -3.41 14.03 1.68
CA LEU A 62 -2.34 13.66 0.76
C LEU A 62 -2.82 13.74 -0.69
N THR A 63 -1.87 14.03 -1.57
CA THR A 63 -2.00 13.83 -3.02
C THR A 63 -1.03 12.74 -3.43
N ASP A 64 -1.20 12.16 -4.62
CA ASP A 64 -0.30 11.13 -5.13
C ASP A 64 1.16 11.62 -5.17
N GLU A 65 1.41 12.89 -5.51
CA GLU A 65 2.76 13.46 -5.52
C GLU A 65 3.38 13.53 -4.12
N LYS A 66 2.60 13.95 -3.10
CA LYS A 66 3.09 13.95 -1.71
C LYS A 66 3.36 12.53 -1.22
N TRP A 67 2.49 11.58 -1.58
CA TRP A 67 2.63 10.17 -1.23
C TRP A 67 3.87 9.53 -1.86
N GLN A 68 4.20 9.91 -3.09
CA GLN A 68 5.41 9.50 -3.79
C GLN A 68 6.66 10.16 -3.18
N GLU A 69 6.61 11.44 -2.80
CA GLU A 69 7.71 12.14 -2.12
C GLU A 69 8.04 11.51 -0.75
N MET A 70 7.02 11.04 -0.01
CA MET A 70 7.21 10.33 1.26
C MET A 70 8.03 9.04 1.10
N GLU A 71 7.90 8.32 -0.03
CA GLU A 71 8.76 7.16 -0.31
C GLU A 71 10.21 7.56 -0.48
N GLU A 72 10.46 8.58 -1.31
CA GLU A 72 11.81 9.06 -1.61
C GLU A 72 12.55 9.52 -0.35
N LYS A 73 11.81 10.01 0.66
CA LYS A 73 12.32 10.43 1.97
C LYS A 73 12.34 9.31 3.03
N ASN A 74 11.81 8.13 2.74
CA ASN A 74 11.58 7.06 3.73
C ASN A 74 10.69 7.51 4.92
N GLU A 75 9.67 8.32 4.62
CA GLU A 75 8.72 8.87 5.59
C GLU A 75 7.33 8.21 5.52
N ARG A 76 7.16 7.17 4.68
CA ARG A 76 5.91 6.40 4.64
C ARG A 76 5.62 5.75 6.00
N PRO A 77 4.34 5.72 6.41
CA PRO A 77 3.94 5.03 7.62
C PRO A 77 4.15 3.52 7.48
N LEU A 78 4.21 2.84 8.62
CA LEU A 78 4.21 1.39 8.64
C LEU A 78 2.90 0.84 8.09
N GLN A 79 2.99 -0.33 7.47
CA GLN A 79 1.79 -1.05 7.05
C GLN A 79 0.97 -1.48 8.27
N PRO A 80 -0.36 -1.62 8.12
CA PRO A 80 -1.24 -2.07 9.19
C PRO A 80 -0.81 -3.42 9.77
N ASP A 81 -0.89 -3.55 11.10
CA ASP A 81 -0.45 -4.75 11.81
C ASP A 81 -1.14 -6.04 11.35
N TRP A 82 -2.39 -5.95 10.86
CA TRP A 82 -3.15 -7.12 10.42
C TRP A 82 -2.55 -7.79 9.16
N LEU A 83 -1.74 -7.08 8.38
CA LEU A 83 -0.99 -7.65 7.24
C LEU A 83 0.07 -8.67 7.67
N THR A 84 0.55 -8.59 8.91
CA THR A 84 1.62 -9.47 9.43
C THR A 84 1.24 -10.95 9.46
N SER A 85 -0.05 -11.26 9.37
CA SER A 85 -0.55 -12.64 9.38
C SER A 85 -0.33 -13.40 8.06
N PHE A 86 -0.09 -12.68 6.94
CA PHE A 86 0.05 -13.30 5.62
C PHE A 86 1.14 -12.68 4.73
N ILE A 87 1.77 -11.58 5.14
CA ILE A 87 2.93 -11.00 4.43
C ILE A 87 4.23 -11.52 5.05
N ALA A 88 5.10 -12.08 4.21
CA ALA A 88 6.46 -12.46 4.57
C ALA A 88 7.36 -11.20 4.60
N LYS A 89 8.27 -11.14 5.59
CA LYS A 89 9.27 -10.07 5.73
C LYS A 89 10.59 -10.45 5.08
#